data_AF-A0A263K2L5-F1
#
_entry.id   AF-A0A263K2L5-F1
#
_cell.length_a   1.000
_cell.length_b   1.000
_cell.length_c   1.000
_cell.angle_alpha   90.00
_cell.angle_beta   90.00
_cell.angle_gamma   90.00
#
_symmetry.space_group_name_H-M   'P 1'
#
loop_
_entity.id
_entity.type
_entity.pdbx_description
1 polymer ?
#
loop_
_entity_poly.entity_id
_entity_poly.type
_entity_poly.pdbx_seq_one_letter_code
_entity_poly.pdbx_strand_id
1 'polypeptide(L)'
;MNQNPFSFYDFLGYLIPGGLFLYLLYFVGVTYELEPAMQIVKFINTQPNAFSLLGYASLIVSSYISGHFVSILSAFFIEKYMNESLNYPSIYLFENINDKYTEKRKIDKTKKIRNFIIKVITSPIMFLDLCTFKFCYSRGLPKKLAENLWKKVSESYEHNLGISLHKSKYLDGDLFRFAYHSAYEFSQTHQSKIQNYVALYGFCRNVCFIFLLNFWISVLALALTFFDNDTHKYNYLSIFITLFILYVFYCGFVKFYRRYSLEVLMAFSLIKLKSQ
;
A
#
# COMPACT_ATOMS: atom_id res chain seq x y z
N MET A 1 8.08 16.67 21.78
CA MET A 1 7.77 16.16 20.43
C MET A 1 8.50 17.03 19.42
N ASN A 2 9.66 16.60 18.94
CA ASN A 2 10.37 17.26 17.83
C ASN A 2 10.17 16.40 16.58
N GLN A 3 8.97 16.42 16.00
CA GLN A 3 8.80 15.90 14.64
C GLN A 3 9.16 17.02 13.68
N ASN A 4 10.12 16.74 12.80
CA ASN A 4 10.39 17.61 11.65
C ASN A 4 9.08 17.79 10.86
N PRO A 5 8.77 19.03 10.42
CA PRO A 5 7.55 19.31 9.65
C PRO A 5 7.53 18.57 8.29
N PHE A 6 8.70 18.12 7.84
CA PHE A 6 8.86 17.22 6.70
C PHE A 6 9.41 15.89 7.21
N SER A 7 8.56 14.88 7.29
CA SER A 7 8.97 13.56 7.75
C SER A 7 9.58 12.76 6.61
N PHE A 8 10.42 11.77 6.95
CA PHE A 8 10.89 10.77 5.99
C PHE A 8 9.72 10.06 5.27
N TYR A 9 8.59 9.94 5.96
CA TYR A 9 7.35 9.42 5.40
C TYR A 9 6.81 10.32 4.27
N ASP A 10 6.91 11.64 4.38
CA ASP A 10 6.41 12.55 3.35
C ASP A 10 7.24 12.47 2.07
N PHE A 11 8.56 12.31 2.22
CA PHE A 11 9.48 12.12 1.12
C PHE A 11 9.26 10.79 0.38
N LEU A 12 9.32 9.67 1.11
CA LEU A 12 9.16 8.34 0.51
C LEU A 12 7.72 8.05 0.10
N GLY A 13 6.76 8.47 0.91
CA GLY A 13 5.35 8.16 0.72
C GLY A 13 4.71 8.98 -0.40
N TYR A 14 5.10 10.24 -0.58
CA TYR A 14 4.43 11.14 -1.53
C TYR A 14 5.35 11.64 -2.63
N LEU A 15 6.51 12.21 -2.29
CA LEU A 15 7.36 12.86 -3.29
C LEU A 15 7.83 11.87 -4.37
N ILE A 16 8.47 10.75 -3.99
CA ILE A 16 9.01 9.79 -4.97
C ILE A 16 7.90 9.15 -5.81
N PRO A 17 6.80 8.62 -5.24
CA PRO A 17 5.72 8.05 -6.04
C PRO A 17 5.08 9.06 -6.98
N GLY A 18 4.86 10.30 -6.54
CA GLY A 18 4.30 11.32 -7.43
C GLY A 18 5.24 11.69 -8.57
N GLY A 19 6.55 11.68 -8.34
CA GLY A 19 7.55 11.95 -9.38
C GLY A 19 7.58 10.81 -10.40
N LEU A 20 7.54 9.56 -9.93
CA LEU A 20 7.41 8.38 -10.78
C LEU A 20 6.12 8.41 -11.60
N PHE A 21 5.01 8.84 -11.00
CA PHE A 21 3.72 8.96 -11.69
C PHE A 21 3.78 9.99 -12.81
N LEU A 22 4.29 11.21 -12.54
CA LEU A 22 4.43 12.26 -13.55
C LEU A 22 5.41 11.86 -14.66
N TYR A 23 6.51 11.20 -14.29
CA TYR A 23 7.49 10.68 -15.25
C TYR A 23 6.84 9.67 -16.20
N LEU A 24 6.13 8.66 -15.68
CA LEU A 24 5.46 7.67 -16.52
C LEU A 24 4.35 8.29 -17.37
N LEU A 25 3.60 9.25 -16.83
CA LEU A 25 2.57 9.98 -17.57
C LEU A 25 3.19 10.75 -18.75
N TYR A 26 4.33 11.41 -18.54
CA TYR A 26 5.08 12.07 -19.61
C TYR A 26 5.52 11.08 -20.70
N PHE A 27 6.13 9.95 -20.33
CA PHE A 27 6.58 8.95 -21.31
C PHE A 27 5.43 8.33 -22.10
N VAL A 28 4.34 7.98 -21.43
CA VAL A 28 3.10 7.52 -22.07
C VAL A 28 2.58 8.60 -23.02
N GLY A 29 2.52 9.85 -22.58
CA GLY A 29 2.03 10.95 -23.39
C GLY A 29 2.86 11.22 -24.64
N VAL A 30 4.19 11.13 -24.55
CA VAL A 30 5.08 11.25 -25.72
C VAL A 30 4.92 10.05 -26.65
N THR A 31 4.82 8.82 -26.10
CA THR A 31 4.73 7.59 -26.91
C THR A 31 3.44 7.52 -27.72
N TYR A 32 2.32 8.00 -27.17
CA TYR A 32 1.01 8.03 -27.85
C TYR A 32 0.65 9.41 -28.42
N GLU A 33 1.64 10.31 -28.54
CA GLU A 33 1.48 11.66 -29.09
C GLU A 33 0.29 12.44 -28.49
N LEU A 34 0.05 12.28 -27.18
CA LEU A 34 -1.03 12.99 -26.50
C LEU A 34 -0.75 14.49 -26.51
N GLU A 35 -1.72 15.28 -26.99
CA GLU A 35 -1.64 16.75 -27.10
C GLU A 35 -1.01 17.45 -25.88
N PRO A 36 -1.41 17.14 -24.62
CA PRO A 36 -0.78 17.76 -23.45
C PRO A 36 0.71 17.49 -23.32
N ALA A 37 1.17 16.27 -23.62
CA ALA A 37 2.57 15.92 -23.54
C ALA A 37 3.37 16.55 -24.69
N MET A 38 2.79 16.59 -25.90
CA MET A 38 3.41 17.24 -27.05
C MET A 38 3.55 18.76 -26.87
N GLN A 39 2.61 19.41 -26.19
CA GLN A 39 2.72 20.81 -25.79
C GLN A 39 3.88 21.03 -24.81
N ILE A 40 4.06 20.13 -23.83
CA ILE A 40 5.19 20.18 -22.89
C ILE A 40 6.51 20.00 -23.64
N VAL A 41 6.62 19.02 -24.56
CA VAL A 41 7.82 18.82 -25.39
C VAL A 41 8.14 20.06 -26.21
N LYS A 42 7.14 20.66 -26.87
CA LYS A 42 7.31 21.91 -27.64
C LYS A 42 7.78 23.05 -26.75
N PHE A 43 7.23 23.18 -25.54
CA PHE A 43 7.64 24.21 -24.58
C PHE A 43 9.09 24.03 -24.12
N ILE A 44 9.51 22.80 -23.79
CA ILE A 44 10.88 22.48 -23.38
C ILE A 44 11.87 22.80 -24.52
N ASN A 45 11.52 22.43 -25.75
CA ASN A 45 12.38 22.66 -26.91
C ASN A 45 12.47 24.14 -27.32
N THR A 46 11.41 24.94 -27.09
CA THR A 46 11.39 26.37 -27.43
C THR A 46 12.04 27.25 -26.36
N GLN A 47 12.11 26.78 -25.11
CA GLN A 47 12.78 27.49 -24.02
C GLN A 47 13.78 26.59 -23.28
N PRO A 48 15.01 26.42 -23.80
CA PRO A 48 16.02 25.55 -23.18
C PRO A 48 16.44 26.01 -21.76
N ASN A 49 16.21 27.28 -21.42
CA ASN A 49 16.44 27.84 -20.07
C ASN A 49 15.18 27.84 -19.17
N ALA A 50 14.06 27.23 -19.59
CA ALA A 50 12.82 27.20 -18.81
C ALA A 50 12.98 26.48 -17.46
N PHE A 51 13.92 25.54 -17.37
CA PHE A 51 14.30 24.89 -16.11
C PHE A 51 15.31 25.74 -15.33
N SER A 52 14.89 26.94 -14.94
CA SER A 52 15.53 27.68 -13.86
C SER A 52 15.29 26.97 -12.51
N LEU A 53 15.91 27.46 -11.43
CA LEU A 53 15.67 26.99 -10.06
C LEU A 53 14.15 26.90 -9.73
N LEU A 54 13.35 27.82 -10.27
CA LEU A 54 11.90 27.86 -10.11
C LEU A 54 11.19 26.68 -10.80
N GLY A 55 11.71 26.20 -11.93
CA GLY A 55 11.18 25.04 -12.65
C GLY A 55 11.46 23.72 -11.93
N TYR A 56 12.62 23.57 -11.29
CA TYR A 56 12.88 22.42 -10.43
C TYR A 56 12.02 22.45 -9.16
N ALA A 57 11.84 23.63 -8.56
CA ALA A 57 10.97 23.79 -7.40
C ALA A 57 9.50 23.44 -7.75
N SER A 58 8.99 23.88 -8.89
CA SER A 58 7.62 23.56 -9.32
C SER A 58 7.44 22.06 -9.58
N LEU A 59 8.41 21.39 -10.20
CA LEU A 59 8.38 19.93 -10.37
C LEU A 59 8.32 19.18 -9.04
N ILE A 60 9.10 19.60 -8.03
CA ILE A 60 9.08 19.00 -6.69
C ILE A 60 7.69 19.18 -6.05
N VAL A 61 7.10 20.38 -6.16
CA VAL A 61 5.77 20.65 -5.61
C VAL A 61 4.69 19.83 -6.34
N SER A 62 4.72 19.79 -7.67
CA SER A 62 3.80 18.97 -8.47
C SER A 62 3.94 17.49 -8.13
N SER A 63 5.16 16.99 -8.01
CA SER A 63 5.47 15.62 -7.58
C SER A 63 4.85 15.32 -6.22
N TYR A 64 4.98 16.22 -5.25
CA TYR A 64 4.41 16.03 -3.91
C TYR A 64 2.86 15.99 -3.94
N ILE A 65 2.23 16.91 -4.67
CA ILE A 65 0.76 16.97 -4.81
C ILE A 65 0.22 15.72 -5.51
N SER A 66 0.83 15.31 -6.62
CA SER A 66 0.49 14.08 -7.34
C SER A 66 0.69 12.85 -6.47
N GLY A 67 1.73 12.84 -5.62
CA GLY A 67 1.98 11.79 -4.64
C GLY A 67 0.85 11.59 -3.65
N HIS A 68 0.29 12.68 -3.11
CA HIS A 68 -0.88 12.63 -2.23
C HIS A 68 -2.10 12.03 -2.94
N PHE A 69 -2.35 12.45 -4.18
CA PHE A 69 -3.43 11.91 -4.99
C PHE A 69 -3.27 10.40 -5.23
N VAL A 70 -2.07 9.96 -5.64
CA VAL A 70 -1.73 8.54 -5.80
C VAL A 70 -1.92 7.77 -4.49
N SER A 71 -1.52 8.34 -3.36
CA SER A 71 -1.65 7.70 -2.06
C SER A 71 -3.11 7.42 -1.70
N ILE A 72 -4.01 8.39 -1.90
CA ILE A 72 -5.44 8.23 -1.64
C ILE A 72 -6.04 7.15 -2.55
N LEU A 73 -5.76 7.19 -3.84
CA LEU A 73 -6.27 6.19 -4.79
C LEU A 73 -5.74 4.79 -4.49
N SER A 74 -4.45 4.67 -4.18
CA SER A 74 -3.84 3.38 -3.86
C SER A 74 -4.44 2.75 -2.59
N ALA A 75 -4.83 3.55 -1.59
CA ALA A 75 -5.55 3.07 -0.42
C ALA A 75 -6.94 2.53 -0.81
N PHE A 76 -7.64 3.23 -1.70
CA PHE A 76 -8.96 2.85 -2.16
C PHE A 76 -8.96 1.55 -2.99
N PHE A 77 -7.94 1.32 -3.82
CA PHE A 77 -7.87 0.14 -4.70
C PHE A 77 -7.00 -0.99 -4.12
N ILE A 78 -5.71 -0.75 -3.89
CA ILE A 78 -4.73 -1.79 -3.55
C ILE A 78 -4.92 -2.29 -2.12
N GLU A 79 -4.99 -1.38 -1.16
CA GLU A 79 -5.14 -1.75 0.26
C GLU A 79 -6.52 -2.36 0.51
N LYS A 80 -7.57 -1.80 -0.10
CA LYS A 80 -8.91 -2.38 -0.01
C LYS A 80 -8.96 -3.79 -0.59
N TYR A 81 -8.35 -4.02 -1.75
CA TYR A 81 -8.25 -5.35 -2.35
C TYR A 81 -7.53 -6.34 -1.41
N MET A 82 -6.40 -5.95 -0.82
CA MET A 82 -5.67 -6.81 0.11
C MET A 82 -6.50 -7.15 1.34
N ASN A 83 -7.12 -6.16 1.97
CA ASN A 83 -7.96 -6.35 3.16
C ASN A 83 -9.20 -7.22 2.87
N GLU A 84 -9.67 -7.30 1.62
CA GLU A 84 -10.73 -8.23 1.22
C GLU A 84 -10.21 -9.63 0.87
N SER A 85 -8.97 -9.75 0.37
CA SER A 85 -8.36 -11.02 -0.02
C SER A 85 -7.75 -11.79 1.16
N LEU A 86 -7.24 -11.09 2.17
CA LEU A 86 -6.46 -11.65 3.28
C LEU A 86 -6.96 -11.23 4.68
N ASN A 87 -7.90 -10.29 4.77
CA ASN A 87 -8.22 -9.54 6.00
C ASN A 87 -7.09 -8.62 6.48
N TYR A 88 -7.35 -7.85 7.54
CA TYR A 88 -6.35 -7.00 8.16
C TYR A 88 -5.22 -7.84 8.79
N PRO A 89 -3.95 -7.37 8.75
CA PRO A 89 -2.84 -8.08 9.38
C PRO A 89 -3.03 -8.33 10.87
N SER A 90 -3.69 -7.43 11.59
CA SER A 90 -4.05 -7.64 13.01
C SER A 90 -4.91 -8.89 13.25
N ILE A 91 -5.60 -9.38 12.21
CA ILE A 91 -6.49 -10.54 12.28
C ILE A 91 -5.76 -11.79 11.76
N TYR A 92 -5.27 -11.77 10.50
CA TYR A 92 -4.69 -12.97 9.89
C TYR A 92 -3.35 -13.40 10.51
N LEU A 93 -2.64 -12.50 11.22
CA LEU A 93 -1.45 -12.88 11.99
C LEU A 93 -1.73 -14.00 13.01
N PHE A 94 -2.97 -14.07 13.52
CA PHE A 94 -3.42 -15.04 14.51
C PHE A 94 -4.37 -16.12 13.95
N GLU A 95 -4.45 -16.26 12.62
CA GLU A 95 -5.32 -17.26 11.97
C GLU A 95 -5.05 -18.69 12.48
N ASN A 96 -3.77 -19.02 12.73
CA ASN A 96 -3.35 -20.34 13.23
C ASN A 96 -3.86 -20.72 14.62
N ILE A 97 -4.37 -19.76 15.41
CA ILE A 97 -4.96 -19.96 16.74
C ILE A 97 -6.47 -19.68 16.77
N ASN A 98 -7.00 -19.18 15.66
CA ASN A 98 -8.34 -18.64 15.59
C ASN A 98 -9.14 -19.35 14.51
N ASP A 99 -9.75 -20.48 14.87
CA ASP A 99 -10.42 -21.39 13.94
C ASP A 99 -11.69 -20.83 13.28
N LYS A 100 -12.17 -19.64 13.66
CA LYS A 100 -13.51 -19.15 13.28
C LYS A 100 -13.59 -17.64 13.08
N TYR A 101 -12.86 -17.09 12.11
CA TYR A 101 -13.21 -15.80 11.55
C TYR A 101 -13.73 -15.95 10.12
N THR A 102 -15.02 -16.27 10.01
CA THR A 102 -15.81 -15.97 8.81
C THR A 102 -16.72 -14.81 9.18
N GLU A 103 -16.19 -13.59 9.11
CA GLU A 103 -17.05 -12.41 9.19
C GLU A 103 -18.01 -12.43 8.00
N LYS A 104 -19.24 -12.90 8.21
CA LYS A 104 -20.33 -12.74 7.25
C LYS A 104 -20.67 -11.25 7.18
N ARG A 105 -19.85 -10.48 6.47
CA ARG A 105 -20.15 -9.08 6.15
C ARG A 105 -21.46 -9.05 5.38
N LYS A 106 -22.47 -8.34 5.89
CA LYS A 106 -23.68 -8.04 5.11
C LYS A 106 -23.25 -7.26 3.86
N ILE A 107 -23.39 -7.89 2.71
CA ILE A 107 -23.04 -7.31 1.41
C ILE A 107 -24.25 -6.50 0.94
N ASP A 108 -24.19 -5.18 1.15
CA ASP A 108 -25.13 -4.25 0.51
C ASP A 108 -24.88 -4.20 -1.01
N LYS A 109 -25.91 -3.91 -1.81
CA LYS A 109 -25.80 -3.78 -3.28
C LYS A 109 -24.72 -2.78 -3.70
N THR A 110 -24.60 -1.65 -3.00
CA THR A 110 -23.58 -0.62 -3.24
C THR A 110 -22.16 -1.13 -2.95
N LYS A 111 -21.98 -1.92 -1.89
CA LYS A 111 -20.70 -2.58 -1.59
C LYS A 111 -20.33 -3.60 -2.66
N LYS A 112 -21.32 -4.31 -3.23
CA LYS A 112 -21.07 -5.29 -4.31
C LYS A 112 -20.53 -4.62 -5.58
N ILE A 113 -21.11 -3.49 -6.00
CA ILE A 113 -20.65 -2.73 -7.18
C ILE A 113 -19.23 -2.21 -6.95
N ARG A 114 -18.98 -1.57 -5.81
CA ARG A 114 -17.63 -1.08 -5.46
C ARG A 114 -16.60 -2.20 -5.48
N ASN A 115 -16.92 -3.34 -4.87
CA ASN A 115 -15.99 -4.47 -4.82
C ASN A 115 -15.77 -5.10 -6.19
N PHE A 116 -16.77 -5.06 -7.08
CA PHE A 116 -16.61 -5.45 -8.48
C PHE A 116 -15.61 -4.53 -9.21
N ILE A 117 -15.78 -3.21 -9.10
CA ILE A 117 -14.87 -2.23 -9.71
C ILE A 117 -13.44 -2.43 -9.22
N ILE A 118 -13.25 -2.60 -7.90
CA ILE A 118 -11.93 -2.85 -7.32
C ILE A 118 -11.32 -4.13 -7.90
N LYS A 119 -12.09 -5.23 -7.95
CA LYS A 119 -11.60 -6.50 -8.51
C LYS A 119 -11.26 -6.43 -9.99
N VAL A 120 -12.01 -5.67 -10.77
CA VAL A 120 -11.71 -5.47 -12.20
C VAL A 120 -10.38 -4.74 -12.33
N ILE A 121 -10.21 -3.61 -11.62
CA ILE A 121 -8.99 -2.81 -11.67
C ILE A 121 -7.79 -3.59 -11.11
N THR A 122 -7.94 -4.36 -10.05
CA THR A 122 -6.85 -5.17 -9.46
C THR A 122 -6.76 -6.58 -10.02
N SER A 123 -7.45 -6.88 -11.12
CA SER A 123 -7.44 -8.21 -11.76
C SER A 123 -6.04 -8.76 -12.11
N PRO A 124 -5.04 -7.98 -12.58
CA PRO A 124 -3.70 -8.55 -12.82
C PRO A 124 -3.05 -9.06 -11.53
N ILE A 125 -3.28 -8.36 -10.40
CA ILE A 125 -2.80 -8.80 -9.09
C ILE A 125 -3.53 -10.09 -8.68
N MET A 126 -4.85 -10.14 -8.90
CA MET A 126 -5.64 -11.35 -8.60
C MET A 126 -5.18 -12.56 -9.39
N PHE A 127 -4.85 -12.39 -10.67
CA PHE A 127 -4.30 -13.45 -11.50
C PHE A 127 -2.97 -13.97 -10.94
N LEU A 128 -2.07 -13.05 -10.55
CA LEU A 128 -0.78 -13.40 -9.96
C LEU A 128 -0.90 -14.08 -8.59
N ASP A 129 -1.84 -13.64 -7.76
CA ASP A 129 -2.13 -14.25 -6.45
C ASP A 129 -2.62 -15.69 -6.60
N LEU A 130 -3.41 -15.98 -7.65
CA LEU A 130 -3.82 -17.34 -7.99
C LEU A 130 -2.63 -18.21 -8.42
N CYS A 131 -1.76 -17.68 -9.29
CA CYS A 131 -0.56 -18.39 -9.74
C CYS A 131 0.43 -18.70 -8.60
N THR A 132 0.52 -17.82 -7.61
CA THR A 132 1.47 -17.92 -6.48
C THR A 132 0.86 -18.54 -5.22
N PHE A 133 -0.43 -18.91 -5.27
CA PHE A 133 -1.20 -19.51 -4.18
C PHE A 133 -1.10 -18.76 -2.85
N LYS A 134 -0.83 -17.45 -2.86
CA LYS A 134 -0.61 -16.61 -1.67
C LYS A 134 0.53 -17.08 -0.72
N PHE A 135 1.26 -18.14 -1.05
CA PHE A 135 2.24 -18.78 -0.15
C PHE A 135 3.45 -17.91 0.19
N CYS A 136 3.78 -16.96 -0.69
CA CYS A 136 5.03 -16.20 -0.62
C CYS A 136 5.02 -15.09 0.44
N TYR A 137 3.86 -14.60 0.90
CA TYR A 137 3.84 -13.42 1.79
C TYR A 137 2.75 -13.42 2.88
N SER A 138 1.65 -14.17 2.77
CA SER A 138 0.55 -14.14 3.75
C SER A 138 0.62 -15.26 4.79
N ARG A 139 1.77 -15.44 5.45
CA ARG A 139 1.89 -16.45 6.51
C ARG A 139 1.50 -15.88 7.88
N GLY A 140 0.50 -16.49 8.51
CA GLY A 140 0.21 -16.33 9.93
C GLY A 140 1.44 -16.62 10.79
N LEU A 141 1.42 -16.18 12.05
CA LEU A 141 2.54 -16.43 12.96
C LEU A 141 2.67 -17.93 13.29
N PRO A 142 3.88 -18.45 13.51
CA PRO A 142 4.05 -19.80 14.05
C PRO A 142 3.23 -19.95 15.33
N LYS A 143 2.49 -21.07 15.48
CA LYS A 143 1.52 -21.28 16.58
C LYS A 143 2.04 -20.85 17.96
N LYS A 144 3.24 -21.32 18.34
CA LYS A 144 3.88 -20.98 19.62
C LYS A 144 4.09 -19.48 19.83
N LEU A 145 4.53 -18.76 18.79
CA LEU A 145 4.75 -17.31 18.88
C LEU A 145 3.41 -16.57 18.92
N ALA A 146 2.45 -17.03 18.12
CA ALA A 146 1.12 -16.46 18.03
C ALA A 146 0.39 -16.54 19.39
N GLU A 147 0.42 -17.72 20.05
CA GLU A 147 -0.17 -17.96 21.37
C GLU A 147 0.45 -17.07 22.45
N ASN A 148 1.79 -17.04 22.52
CA ASN A 148 2.51 -16.25 23.52
C ASN A 148 2.27 -14.74 23.33
N LEU A 149 2.27 -14.26 22.08
CA LEU A 149 2.00 -12.87 21.78
C LEU A 149 0.55 -12.52 22.11
N TRP A 150 -0.41 -13.36 21.71
CA TRP A 150 -1.83 -13.12 21.98
C TRP A 150 -2.14 -13.06 23.47
N LYS A 151 -1.52 -13.95 24.27
CA LYS A 151 -1.64 -13.94 25.72
C LYS A 151 -1.17 -12.61 26.31
N LYS A 152 0.04 -12.17 25.98
CA LYS A 152 0.58 -10.89 26.49
C LYS A 152 -0.20 -9.68 26.03
N VAL A 153 -0.68 -9.68 24.79
CA VAL A 153 -1.54 -8.60 24.27
C VAL A 153 -2.84 -8.56 25.05
N SER A 154 -3.48 -9.72 25.29
CA SER A 154 -4.72 -9.82 26.06
C SER A 154 -4.54 -9.35 27.51
N GLU A 155 -3.46 -9.76 28.16
CA GLU A 155 -3.08 -9.27 29.51
C GLU A 155 -2.86 -7.75 29.53
N SER A 156 -2.21 -7.20 28.50
CA SER A 156 -1.99 -5.75 28.38
C SER A 156 -3.32 -5.00 28.22
N TYR A 157 -4.26 -5.51 27.43
CA TYR A 157 -5.59 -4.91 27.31
C TYR A 157 -6.41 -4.98 28.60
N GLU A 158 -6.37 -6.11 29.31
CA GLU A 158 -7.08 -6.27 30.59
C GLU A 158 -6.49 -5.36 31.66
N HIS A 159 -5.17 -5.28 31.78
CA HIS A 159 -4.50 -4.43 32.75
C HIS A 159 -4.67 -2.93 32.45
N ASN A 160 -4.58 -2.54 31.17
CA ASN A 160 -4.53 -1.13 30.78
C ASN A 160 -5.90 -0.51 30.52
N LEU A 161 -6.90 -1.29 30.11
CA LEU A 161 -8.24 -0.80 29.75
C LEU A 161 -9.38 -1.48 30.52
N GLY A 162 -9.10 -2.55 31.27
CA GLY A 162 -10.16 -3.39 31.86
C GLY A 162 -11.00 -4.15 30.82
N ILE A 163 -10.54 -4.22 29.55
CA ILE A 163 -11.27 -4.88 28.46
C ILE A 163 -10.80 -6.32 28.35
N SER A 164 -11.69 -7.26 28.69
CA SER A 164 -11.43 -8.69 28.50
C SER A 164 -11.61 -9.08 27.03
N LEU A 165 -10.50 -9.40 26.36
CA LEU A 165 -10.48 -9.91 24.99
C LEU A 165 -10.85 -11.40 24.91
N HIS A 166 -11.20 -12.03 26.04
CA HIS A 166 -11.45 -13.46 26.14
C HIS A 166 -12.50 -14.02 25.16
N LYS A 167 -13.48 -13.22 24.72
CA LYS A 167 -14.50 -13.64 23.75
C LYS A 167 -14.13 -13.36 22.28
N SER A 168 -13.22 -12.42 22.02
CA SER A 168 -12.80 -12.03 20.67
C SER A 168 -11.31 -12.32 20.51
N LYS A 169 -10.96 -13.47 19.93
CA LYS A 169 -9.57 -13.83 19.58
C LYS A 169 -8.96 -12.98 18.44
N TYR A 170 -9.50 -11.78 18.18
CA TYR A 170 -9.04 -10.85 17.15
C TYR A 170 -9.11 -9.41 17.65
N LEU A 171 -8.22 -8.56 17.15
CA LEU A 171 -8.33 -7.11 17.36
C LEU A 171 -9.18 -6.50 16.24
N ASP A 172 -10.28 -5.87 16.64
CA ASP A 172 -11.00 -4.93 15.78
C ASP A 172 -10.13 -3.69 15.45
N GLY A 173 -10.45 -2.99 14.38
CA GLY A 173 -9.67 -1.86 13.86
C GLY A 173 -9.45 -0.75 14.89
N ASP A 174 -10.46 -0.44 15.70
CA ASP A 174 -10.37 0.58 16.74
C ASP A 174 -9.47 0.15 17.91
N LEU A 175 -9.51 -1.14 18.27
CA LEU A 175 -8.59 -1.70 19.27
C LEU A 175 -7.15 -1.63 18.77
N PHE A 176 -6.91 -1.96 17.50
CA PHE A 176 -5.56 -1.86 16.93
C PHE A 176 -5.06 -0.41 16.88
N ARG A 177 -5.95 0.55 16.59
CA ARG A 177 -5.61 1.98 16.64
C ARG A 177 -5.20 2.42 18.04
N PHE A 178 -5.87 1.93 19.08
CA PHE A 178 -5.46 2.16 20.46
C PHE A 178 -4.07 1.59 20.74
N ALA A 179 -3.82 0.32 20.38
CA ALA A 179 -2.51 -0.30 20.56
C ALA A 179 -1.40 0.48 19.84
N TYR A 180 -1.68 1.00 18.64
CA TYR A 180 -0.77 1.88 17.92
C TYR A 180 -0.46 3.16 18.68
N HIS A 181 -1.48 3.87 19.18
CA HIS A 181 -1.26 5.10 19.93
C HIS A 181 -0.46 4.86 21.21
N SER A 182 -0.79 3.82 21.98
CA SER A 182 -0.05 3.46 23.18
C SER A 182 1.39 3.02 22.86
N ALA A 183 1.58 2.18 21.84
CA ALA A 183 2.91 1.81 21.37
C ALA A 183 3.73 3.03 20.98
N TYR A 184 3.13 3.95 20.22
CA TYR A 184 3.80 5.15 19.78
C TYR A 184 4.16 6.06 20.95
N GLU A 185 3.27 6.32 21.90
CA GLU A 185 3.53 7.23 23.02
C GLU A 185 4.56 6.69 24.01
N PHE A 186 4.46 5.40 24.38
CA PHE A 186 5.23 4.83 25.48
C PHE A 186 6.51 4.11 25.05
N SER A 187 6.72 3.83 23.75
CA SER A 187 7.88 3.07 23.28
C SER A 187 8.78 3.85 22.30
N GLN A 188 9.58 4.77 22.84
CA GLN A 188 10.49 5.63 22.06
C GLN A 188 11.46 4.84 21.15
N THR A 189 11.92 3.65 21.58
CA THR A 189 12.80 2.78 20.80
C THR A 189 12.10 2.15 19.59
N HIS A 190 10.79 1.89 19.65
CA HIS A 190 10.04 1.31 18.56
C HIS A 190 9.42 2.37 17.64
N GLN A 191 9.26 3.62 18.08
CA GLN A 191 8.69 4.73 17.29
C GLN A 191 9.35 4.88 15.91
N SER A 192 10.68 4.93 15.83
CA SER A 192 11.39 5.10 14.54
C SER A 192 11.15 3.91 13.61
N LYS A 193 11.11 2.69 14.16
CA LYS A 193 10.90 1.47 13.37
C LYS A 193 9.46 1.37 12.86
N ILE A 194 8.49 1.74 13.68
CA ILE A 194 7.07 1.90 13.29
C ILE A 194 6.96 2.97 12.19
N GLN A 195 7.58 4.14 12.42
CA GLN A 195 7.93 5.21 11.46
C GLN A 195 8.23 4.68 10.06
N ASN A 196 9.31 3.91 10.02
CA ASN A 196 9.91 3.39 8.79
C ASN A 196 9.03 2.34 8.11
N TYR A 197 8.38 1.45 8.87
CA TYR A 197 7.45 0.50 8.27
C TYR A 197 6.22 1.18 7.69
N VAL A 198 5.74 2.26 8.32
CA VAL A 198 4.65 3.07 7.80
C VAL A 198 5.02 3.68 6.45
N ALA A 199 6.20 4.26 6.36
CA ALA A 199 6.73 4.82 5.11
C ALA A 199 6.92 3.77 4.02
N LEU A 200 7.51 2.62 4.36
CA LEU A 200 7.79 1.56 3.40
C LEU A 200 6.51 0.89 2.88
N TYR A 201 5.51 0.63 3.73
CA TYR A 201 4.25 0.07 3.23
C TYR A 201 3.53 1.09 2.32
N GLY A 202 3.53 2.38 2.70
CA GLY A 202 2.90 3.44 1.91
C GLY A 202 3.58 3.60 0.55
N PHE A 203 4.91 3.64 0.53
CA PHE A 203 5.71 3.66 -0.69
C PHE A 203 5.41 2.47 -1.61
N CYS A 204 5.49 1.23 -1.10
CA CYS A 204 5.22 0.05 -1.90
C CYS A 204 3.80 0.03 -2.48
N ARG A 205 2.80 0.44 -1.68
CA ARG A 205 1.40 0.54 -2.11
C ARG A 205 1.22 1.56 -3.24
N ASN A 206 1.82 2.73 -3.09
CA ASN A 206 1.70 3.83 -4.06
C ASN A 206 2.38 3.46 -5.38
N VAL A 207 3.59 2.90 -5.33
CA VAL A 207 4.32 2.44 -6.51
C VAL A 207 3.58 1.28 -7.20
N CYS A 208 3.04 0.33 -6.43
CA CYS A 208 2.19 -0.74 -6.96
C CYS A 208 1.01 -0.17 -7.76
N PHE A 209 0.31 0.84 -7.22
CA PHE A 209 -0.80 1.48 -7.92
C PHE A 209 -0.37 2.18 -9.23
N ILE A 210 0.79 2.83 -9.24
CA ILE A 210 1.31 3.48 -10.46
C ILE A 210 1.58 2.44 -11.55
N PHE A 211 2.23 1.32 -11.21
CA PHE A 211 2.46 0.25 -12.18
C PHE A 211 1.17 -0.46 -12.59
N LEU A 212 0.14 -0.48 -11.73
CA LEU A 212 -1.18 -0.99 -12.10
C LEU A 212 -1.83 -0.13 -13.19
N LEU A 213 -1.76 1.20 -13.06
CA LEU A 213 -2.25 2.11 -14.10
C LEU A 213 -1.46 1.93 -15.39
N ASN A 214 -0.13 1.83 -15.30
CA ASN A 214 0.72 1.63 -16.47
C ASN A 214 0.43 0.29 -17.19
N PHE A 215 0.15 -0.77 -16.43
CA PHE A 215 -0.28 -2.05 -16.98
C PHE A 215 -1.57 -1.90 -17.78
N TRP A 216 -2.60 -1.25 -17.23
CA TRP A 216 -3.87 -1.03 -17.95
C TRP A 216 -3.70 -0.18 -19.20
N ILE A 217 -2.88 0.87 -19.15
CA ILE A 217 -2.56 1.69 -20.32
C ILE A 217 -1.89 0.83 -21.41
N SER A 218 -0.93 -0.01 -21.02
CA SER A 218 -0.23 -0.91 -21.95
C SER A 218 -1.17 -1.95 -22.58
N VAL A 219 -2.13 -2.47 -21.80
CA VAL A 219 -3.16 -3.40 -22.31
C VAL A 219 -4.12 -2.69 -23.28
N LEU A 220 -4.56 -1.47 -22.95
CA LEU A 220 -5.42 -0.68 -23.85
C LEU A 220 -4.71 -0.34 -25.16
N ALA A 221 -3.44 0.04 -25.09
CA ALA A 221 -2.63 0.31 -26.27
C ALA A 221 -2.46 -0.94 -27.15
N LEU A 222 -2.24 -2.11 -26.54
CA LEU A 222 -2.20 -3.37 -27.26
C LEU A 222 -3.53 -3.69 -27.92
N ALA A 223 -4.66 -3.43 -27.26
CA ALA A 223 -5.98 -3.66 -27.82
C ALA A 223 -6.27 -2.75 -29.03
N LEU A 224 -5.83 -1.49 -29.00
CA LEU A 224 -5.99 -0.55 -30.11
C LEU A 224 -5.08 -0.90 -31.30
N THR A 225 -3.84 -1.29 -31.02
CA THR A 225 -2.84 -1.67 -32.03
C THR A 225 -3.02 -3.09 -32.55
N PHE A 226 -4.00 -3.86 -32.04
CA PHE A 226 -4.24 -5.26 -32.43
C PHE A 226 -4.46 -5.45 -33.95
N PHE A 227 -4.86 -4.40 -34.66
CA PHE A 227 -5.04 -4.41 -36.11
C PHE A 227 -3.78 -4.05 -36.92
N ASP A 228 -2.72 -3.53 -36.29
CA ASP A 228 -1.47 -3.12 -36.95
C ASP A 228 -0.29 -4.05 -36.60
N ASN A 229 0.17 -4.84 -37.57
CA ASN A 229 1.05 -6.00 -37.39
C ASN A 229 2.47 -5.73 -36.84
N ASP A 230 3.02 -4.51 -36.98
CA ASP A 230 4.46 -4.28 -36.74
C ASP A 230 4.83 -3.90 -35.29
N THR A 231 3.86 -3.54 -34.43
CA THR A 231 4.15 -2.99 -33.09
C THR A 231 4.01 -3.97 -31.93
N HIS A 232 3.58 -5.21 -32.17
CA HIS A 232 3.13 -6.11 -31.12
C HIS A 232 4.23 -6.60 -30.16
N LYS A 233 5.47 -6.81 -30.63
CA LYS A 233 6.54 -7.43 -29.80
C LYS A 233 6.97 -6.55 -28.63
N TYR A 234 7.07 -5.24 -28.82
CA TYR A 234 7.45 -4.30 -27.76
C TYR A 234 6.35 -4.17 -26.70
N ASN A 235 5.09 -4.27 -27.11
CA ASN A 235 3.94 -4.15 -26.21
C ASN A 235 3.85 -5.34 -25.24
N TYR A 236 4.08 -6.58 -25.70
CA TYR A 236 4.06 -7.76 -24.81
C TYR A 236 5.18 -7.75 -23.77
N LEU A 237 6.40 -7.36 -24.16
CA LEU A 237 7.53 -7.29 -23.23
C LEU A 237 7.29 -6.23 -22.13
N SER A 238 6.76 -5.06 -22.51
CA SER A 238 6.39 -4.01 -21.57
C SER A 238 5.32 -4.46 -20.57
N ILE A 239 4.28 -5.16 -21.05
CA ILE A 239 3.22 -5.73 -20.20
C ILE A 239 3.80 -6.74 -19.20
N PHE A 240 4.73 -7.60 -19.65
CA PHE A 240 5.36 -8.58 -18.77
C PHE A 240 6.22 -7.93 -17.68
N ILE A 241 7.05 -6.94 -18.04
CA ILE A 241 7.90 -6.21 -17.10
C ILE A 241 7.05 -5.44 -16.09
N THR A 242 6.02 -4.73 -16.55
CA THR A 242 5.12 -3.98 -15.66
C THR A 242 4.38 -4.90 -14.70
N LEU A 243 3.92 -6.07 -15.17
CA LEU A 243 3.26 -7.08 -14.35
C LEU A 243 4.21 -7.70 -13.30
N PHE A 244 5.48 -7.95 -13.65
CA PHE A 244 6.48 -8.41 -12.69
C PHE A 244 6.75 -7.38 -11.59
N ILE A 245 7.01 -6.12 -11.97
CA ILE A 245 7.29 -5.04 -11.03
C ILE A 245 6.07 -4.78 -10.12
N LEU A 246 4.87 -4.75 -10.70
CA LEU A 246 3.60 -4.66 -9.98
C LEU A 246 3.52 -5.70 -8.86
N TYR A 247 3.81 -6.96 -9.18
CA TYR A 247 3.74 -8.06 -8.21
C TYR A 247 4.78 -7.92 -7.09
N VAL A 248 6.02 -7.57 -7.42
CA VAL A 248 7.08 -7.36 -6.43
C VAL A 248 6.69 -6.28 -5.42
N PHE A 249 6.15 -5.15 -5.88
CA PHE A 249 5.70 -4.08 -5.00
C PHE A 249 4.45 -4.45 -4.21
N TYR A 250 3.53 -5.24 -4.79
CA TYR A 250 2.40 -5.78 -4.05
C TYR A 250 2.85 -6.69 -2.90
N CYS A 251 3.74 -7.65 -3.16
CA CYS A 251 4.31 -8.50 -2.11
C CYS A 251 5.07 -7.68 -1.06
N GLY A 252 5.81 -6.66 -1.48
CA GLY A 252 6.49 -5.70 -0.60
C GLY A 252 5.51 -4.99 0.32
N PHE A 253 4.41 -4.47 -0.22
CA PHE A 253 3.34 -3.83 0.54
C PHE A 253 2.78 -4.78 1.60
N VAL A 254 2.37 -6.00 1.24
CA VAL A 254 1.79 -6.95 2.22
C VAL A 254 2.81 -7.31 3.29
N LYS A 255 4.07 -7.53 2.92
CA LYS A 255 5.17 -7.84 3.84
C LYS A 255 5.40 -6.72 4.86
N PHE A 256 5.47 -5.46 4.43
CA PHE A 256 5.71 -4.34 5.33
C PHE A 256 4.50 -4.00 6.19
N TYR A 257 3.29 -4.11 5.64
CA TYR A 257 2.08 -3.90 6.42
C TYR A 257 1.95 -4.96 7.54
N ARG A 258 2.27 -6.23 7.24
CA ARG A 258 2.37 -7.29 8.25
C ARG A 258 3.39 -6.96 9.35
N ARG A 259 4.60 -6.52 8.97
CA ARG A 259 5.67 -6.18 9.92
C ARG A 259 5.31 -4.98 10.78
N TYR A 260 4.67 -3.98 10.20
CA TYR A 260 4.13 -2.84 10.92
C TYR A 260 3.16 -3.29 12.02
N SER A 261 2.14 -4.08 11.66
CA SER A 261 1.14 -4.54 12.65
C SER A 261 1.75 -5.41 13.73
N LEU A 262 2.69 -6.28 13.37
CA LEU A 262 3.41 -7.11 14.32
C LEU A 262 4.26 -6.27 15.29
N GLU A 263 4.98 -5.28 14.80
CA GLU A 263 5.80 -4.39 15.64
C GLU A 263 4.96 -3.61 16.65
N VAL A 264 3.82 -3.09 16.21
CA VAL A 264 2.86 -2.40 17.08
C VAL A 264 2.36 -3.34 18.20
N LEU A 265 1.96 -4.56 17.85
CA LEU A 265 1.47 -5.53 18.83
C LEU A 265 2.56 -5.99 19.81
N MET A 266 3.80 -6.19 19.33
CA MET A 266 4.93 -6.52 20.21
C MET A 266 5.25 -5.37 21.16
N ALA A 267 5.33 -4.13 20.67
CA ALA A 267 5.56 -2.96 21.50
C ALA A 267 4.45 -2.81 22.55
N PHE A 268 3.19 -2.93 22.15
CA PHE A 268 2.04 -2.88 23.05
C PHE A 268 2.06 -3.98 24.13
N SER A 269 2.52 -5.19 23.78
CA SER A 269 2.61 -6.31 24.73
C SER A 269 3.66 -6.13 25.83
N LEU A 270 4.59 -5.18 25.65
CA LEU A 270 5.67 -4.88 26.59
C LEU A 270 5.38 -3.62 27.42
N ILE A 271 4.40 -2.82 27.03
CA ILE A 271 4.01 -1.62 27.76
C ILE A 271 3.26 -2.03 29.02
N LYS A 272 3.90 -1.74 30.16
CA LYS A 272 3.22 -1.67 31.46
C LYS A 272 2.84 -0.22 31.67
N LEU A 273 1.56 0.13 31.49
CA LEU A 273 1.11 1.45 31.94
C LEU A 273 1.29 1.47 33.46
N LYS A 274 2.01 2.47 33.98
CA LYS A 274 2.03 2.72 35.43
C LYS A 274 0.59 2.95 35.84
N SER A 275 0.03 2.06 36.66
CA SER A 275 -1.17 2.34 37.43
C SER A 275 -0.87 3.61 38.24
N GLN A 276 -1.55 4.71 37.91
CA GLN A 276 -1.64 5.85 38.81
C GLN A 276 -2.49 5.47 40.01
#